data_AF-F3QMW8-F1
#
_entry.id   AF-F3QMW8-F1
#
_cell.length_a   1.000
_cell.length_b   1.000
_cell.length_c   1.000
_cell.angle_alpha   90.00
_cell.angle_beta   90.00
_cell.angle_gamma   90.00
#
_symmetry.space_group_name_H-M   'P 1'
#
loop_
_entity.id
_entity.type
_entity.pdbx_description
1 polymer ?
#
loop_
_entity_poly.entity_id
_entity_poly.type
_entity_poly.pdbx_seq_one_letter_code
_entity_poly.pdbx_strand_id
1 'polypeptide(L)' 'MEMINEGKQPACVQACPAEARLFGDILDPQSEISKKIASSRTELLMPNKGTKPNFFVVVSK' A
#
# COMPACT_ATOMS: atom_id res chain seq x y z
N MET A 1 -14.43 7.32 -1.48
CA MET A 1 -13.72 7.00 -2.75
C MET A 1 -13.77 8.11 -3.78
N GLU A 2 -14.40 9.27 -3.49
CA GLU A 2 -14.49 10.41 -4.43
C GLU A 2 -13.15 10.79 -5.08
N MET A 3 -12.09 10.96 -4.28
CA MET A 3 -10.74 11.25 -4.82
C MET A 3 -10.21 10.18 -5.79
N ILE A 4 -10.42 8.90 -5.48
CA ILE A 4 -9.98 7.79 -6.35
C ILE A 4 -10.78 7.78 -7.65
N ASN A 5 -12.09 8.04 -7.57
CA ASN A 5 -12.96 8.11 -8.74
C ASN A 5 -12.58 9.27 -9.68
N GLU A 6 -11.99 10.33 -9.13
CA GLU A 6 -11.40 11.45 -9.88
C GLU A 6 -9.97 11.17 -10.38
N GLY A 7 -9.43 9.96 -10.17
CA GLY A 7 -8.05 9.60 -10.55
C GLY A 7 -6.97 10.18 -9.64
N LYS A 8 -7.33 10.73 -8.47
CA LYS A 8 -6.39 11.27 -7.48
C LYS A 8 -6.01 10.19 -6.45
N GLN A 9 -4.84 10.34 -5.84
CA GLN A 9 -4.42 9.51 -4.71
C GLN A 9 -5.23 9.81 -3.43
N PRO A 10 -5.31 8.89 -2.44
CA PRO A 10 -5.95 9.19 -1.16
C PRO A 10 -5.32 10.39 -0.44
N ALA A 11 -6.12 11.14 0.31
CA ALA A 11 -5.65 12.28 1.10
C ALA A 11 -4.48 11.90 2.03
N CYS A 12 -4.52 10.71 2.64
CA CYS A 12 -3.48 10.24 3.56
C CYS A 12 -2.14 9.93 2.87
N VAL A 13 -2.15 9.63 1.56
CA VAL A 13 -0.97 9.46 0.70
C VAL A 13 -0.43 10.83 0.32
N GLN A 14 -1.30 11.70 -0.21
CA GLN A 14 -0.91 13.06 -0.63
C GLN A 14 -0.37 13.91 0.53
N ALA A 15 -0.92 13.75 1.73
CA ALA A 15 -0.51 14.53 2.90
C ALA A 15 0.81 14.05 3.53
N CYS A 16 1.38 12.91 3.11
CA CYS A 16 2.59 12.37 3.72
C CYS A 16 3.83 13.04 3.12
N PRO A 17 4.55 13.90 3.86
CA PRO A 17 5.71 14.60 3.31
C PRO A 17 6.90 13.68 3.04
N ALA A 18 6.94 12.51 3.69
CA ALA A 18 8.00 11.52 3.53
C ALA A 18 7.68 10.45 2.47
N GLU A 19 6.53 10.55 1.79
CA GLU A 19 6.09 9.58 0.78
C GLU A 19 6.06 8.13 1.30
N ALA A 20 5.82 7.95 2.60
CA ALA A 20 5.90 6.65 3.27
C ALA A 20 4.72 5.72 2.93
N ARG A 21 3.70 6.22 2.23
CA ARG A 21 2.46 5.49 1.92
C ARG A 21 2.32 5.36 0.41
N LEU A 22 2.17 4.12 -0.05
CA LEU A 22 1.81 3.80 -1.43
C LEU A 22 0.38 3.25 -1.47
N PHE A 23 -0.34 3.56 -2.55
CA PHE A 23 -1.69 3.08 -2.79
C PHE A 23 -1.84 2.69 -4.26
N GLY A 24 -2.46 1.54 -4.52
CA GLY A 24 -2.64 1.02 -5.88
C GLY A 24 -3.12 -0.43 -5.91
N ASP A 25 -3.15 -1.00 -7.11
CA ASP A 25 -3.54 -2.39 -7.35
C ASP A 25 -2.35 -3.34 -7.14
N ILE A 26 -2.50 -4.28 -6.22
CA ILE A 26 -1.50 -5.31 -5.92
C ILE A 26 -1.53 -6.49 -6.91
N LEU A 27 -2.54 -6.55 -7.78
CA LEU A 27 -2.67 -7.55 -8.84
C LEU A 27 -2.05 -7.08 -10.16
N ASP A 28 -1.82 -5.78 -10.32
CA ASP A 28 -1.05 -5.22 -11.43
C ASP A 28 0.45 -5.27 -11.10
N PRO A 29 1.26 -6.09 -11.79
CA PRO A 29 2.71 -6.16 -11.55
C PRO A 29 3.46 -4.88 -11.90
N GLN A 30 2.87 -4.01 -12.72
CA GLN A 30 3.48 -2.73 -13.11
C GLN A 30 3.20 -1.61 -12.12
N SER A 31 2.31 -1.82 -11.14
CA SER A 31 2.02 -0.83 -10.12
C SER A 31 3.20 -0.65 -9.16
N GLU A 32 3.37 0.58 -8.67
CA GLU A 32 4.46 0.91 -7.74
C GLU A 32 4.35 0.15 -6.41
N ILE A 33 3.12 -0.11 -5.95
CA ILE A 33 2.90 -0.89 -4.72
C ILE A 33 3.30 -2.36 -4.91
N SER A 34 2.96 -2.99 -6.06
CA SER A 34 3.35 -4.37 -6.37
C SER A 34 4.87 -4.52 -6.42
N LYS A 35 5.55 -3.60 -7.12
CA LYS A 35 7.02 -3.55 -7.18
C LYS A 35 7.62 -3.40 -5.78
N LYS A 36 7.07 -2.50 -4.95
CA LYS A 36 7.58 -2.25 -3.59
C LYS A 36 7.42 -3.46 -2.68
N ILE A 37 6.28 -4.15 -2.73
CA ILE A 37 6.02 -5.38 -1.96
C ILE A 37 7.00 -6.48 -2.41
N ALA A 38 7.22 -6.63 -3.72
CA ALA A 38 8.15 -7.61 -4.26
C ALA A 38 9.61 -7.34 -3.87
N SER A 39 10.00 -6.07 -3.77
CA SER A 39 11.39 -5.67 -3.50
C SER A 39 11.73 -5.47 -2.02
N SER A 40 10.75 -5.53 -1.12
CA SER A 40 10.93 -5.17 0.30
C SER A 40 10.40 -6.27 1.22
N ARG A 41 11.01 -6.45 2.39
CA ARG A 41 10.43 -7.29 3.45
C ARG A 41 9.17 -6.60 3.99
N THR A 42 8.00 -7.21 3.78
CA THR A 42 6.71 -6.68 4.24
C THR A 42 6.00 -7.67 5.14
N GLU A 43 5.21 -7.14 6.08
CA GLU A 43 4.34 -7.91 6.96
C GLU A 43 2.90 -7.40 6.87
N LEU A 44 1.94 -8.32 7.01
CA LEU A 44 0.53 -7.99 7.11
C LEU A 44 0.18 -7.59 8.54
N LEU A 45 -0.74 -6.65 8.70
CA LEU A 45 -1.24 -6.27 10.02
C LEU A 45 -2.09 -7.41 10.62
N MET A 46 -1.77 -7.85 11.84
CA MET A 46 -2.55 -8.84 12.60
C MET A 46 -2.93 -10.10 11.78
N PRO A 47 -1.96 -10.84 11.23
CA PRO A 47 -2.24 -11.96 10.31
C PRO A 47 -3.03 -13.09 10.97
N ASN A 48 -2.99 -13.20 12.31
CA ASN A 48 -3.71 -14.20 13.09
C ASN A 48 -5.24 -14.00 13.15
N LYS A 49 -5.78 -12.89 12.65
CA LYS A 49 -7.23 -12.64 12.63
C LYS A 49 -7.96 -13.28 11.46
N GLY A 50 -7.24 -13.87 10.48
CA GLY A 50 -7.85 -14.56 9.34
C GLY A 50 -8.57 -13.66 8.33
N THR A 51 -8.41 -12.33 8.44
CA THR A 51 -9.13 -11.32 7.65
C THR A 51 -8.51 -11.02 6.29
N LYS A 52 -7.30 -11.56 6.01
CA LYS A 52 -6.56 -11.35 4.76
C LYS A 52 -6.49 -9.86 4.35
N PRO A 53 -5.89 -8.99 5.20
CA PRO A 53 -5.91 -7.56 4.96
C PRO A 53 -5.06 -7.17 3.74
N ASN A 54 -5.51 -6.16 3.00
CA ASN A 54 -4.74 -5.52 1.93
C ASN A 54 -3.98 -4.30 2.47
N PHE A 55 -3.18 -4.53 3.52
CA PHE A 55 -2.36 -3.50 4.16
C PHE A 55 -1.01 -4.09 4.53
N PHE A 56 0.04 -3.58 3.91
CA PHE A 56 1.41 -4.11 3.99
C PHE A 56 2.30 -3.08 4.67
N VAL A 57 3.02 -3.51 5.69
CA VAL A 57 4.00 -2.68 6.40
C VAL A 57 5.39 -3.12 6.01
N VAL A 58 6.19 -2.19 5.49
CA VAL A 58 7.62 -2.44 5.24
C VAL A 58 8.31 -2.54 6.59
N VAL A 59 8.89 -3.70 6.86
CA VAL A 59 9.60 -4.01 8.11
C VAL A 59 11.07 -4.24 7.76
N SER A 60 11.81 -3.14 7.60
CA SER A 60 13.26 -3.20 7.48
C SER A 60 13.86 -3.74 8.77
N LYS A 61 14.88 -4.58 8.63
CA LYS A 61 15.76 -5.03 9.71
C LYS A 61 17.09 -4.29 9.60
#